data_AF-A0A2X1BEK2-F1
#
_entry.id   AF-A0A2X1BEK2-F1
#
_cell.length_a   1.000
_cell.length_b   1.000
_cell.length_c   1.000
_cell.angle_alpha   90.00
_cell.angle_beta   90.00
_cell.angle_gamma   90.00
#
_symmetry.space_group_name_H-M   'P 1'
#
loop_
_entity.id
_entity.type
_entity.pdbx_description
1 polymer ?
#
loop_
_entity_poly.entity_id
_entity_poly.type
_entity_poly.pdbx_seq_one_letter_code
_entity_poly.pdbx_strand_id
1 'polypeptide(L)'
;MGSSRGAGAGLVSFLNDASANGVREALRTLNLESLAGRPIEEVFAGLADYICPEGGSIDEGIARDAFVETIADLAGAGITDIDALTPGQIQTVFELYATHAIEARICNDIGTKVVTLPADPRAAERVQSQLRDFIQRGVSDAINAAGVNIQSLTPDAVMGFVTNVYQSAFDVLQTMGDGEAAK
;
A
#
# COMPACT_ATOMS: atom_id res chain seq x y z
N MET A 1 -2.73 8.36 9.32
CA MET A 1 -2.98 7.30 8.33
C MET A 1 -4.47 6.92 8.20
N GLY A 2 -5.44 7.73 8.60
CA GLY A 2 -6.86 7.34 8.59
C GLY A 2 -7.37 7.03 7.18
N SER A 3 -7.17 7.95 6.24
CA SER A 3 -7.64 7.81 4.85
C SER A 3 -6.85 6.76 4.06
N SER A 4 -5.54 6.64 4.27
CA SER A 4 -4.72 5.60 3.61
C SER A 4 -5.09 4.18 4.05
N ARG A 5 -5.50 4.01 5.32
CA ARG A 5 -6.03 2.75 5.84
C ARG A 5 -7.40 2.42 5.25
N GLY A 6 -8.30 3.40 5.22
CA GLY A 6 -9.61 3.26 4.58
C GLY A 6 -9.48 2.88 3.10
N ALA A 7 -8.50 3.45 2.41
CA ALA A 7 -8.23 3.13 1.01
C ALA A 7 -7.71 1.70 0.81
N GLY A 8 -6.83 1.20 1.69
CA GLY A 8 -6.40 -0.20 1.66
C GLY A 8 -7.55 -1.18 1.91
N ALA A 9 -8.46 -0.85 2.84
CA ALA A 9 -9.65 -1.65 3.08
C ALA A 9 -10.60 -1.66 1.87
N GLY A 10 -10.78 -0.51 1.20
CA GLY A 10 -11.56 -0.40 -0.04
C GLY A 10 -10.98 -1.26 -1.16
N LEU A 11 -9.65 -1.25 -1.34
CA LEU A 11 -8.95 -2.06 -2.33
C LEU A 11 -9.18 -3.55 -2.08
N VAL A 12 -8.98 -4.02 -0.85
CA VAL A 12 -9.22 -5.44 -0.48
C VAL A 12 -10.68 -5.82 -0.70
N SER A 13 -11.63 -4.96 -0.31
CA SER A 13 -13.05 -5.21 -0.53
C SER A 13 -13.38 -5.39 -2.01
N PHE A 14 -12.83 -4.53 -2.87
CA PHE A 14 -13.00 -4.65 -4.32
C PHE A 14 -12.40 -5.94 -4.86
N LEU A 15 -11.15 -6.27 -4.50
CA LEU A 15 -10.47 -7.48 -4.99
C LEU A 15 -11.21 -8.77 -4.55
N ASN A 16 -11.81 -8.76 -3.37
CA ASN A 16 -12.59 -9.88 -2.86
C ASN A 16 -13.93 -10.01 -3.60
N ASP A 17 -14.63 -8.91 -3.84
CA ASP A 17 -15.87 -8.90 -4.62
C ASP A 17 -15.60 -9.35 -6.07
N ALA A 18 -14.51 -8.85 -6.67
CA ALA A 18 -14.07 -9.24 -8.00
C ALA A 18 -13.74 -10.74 -8.08
N SER A 19 -13.08 -11.30 -7.06
CA SER A 19 -12.78 -12.73 -7.00
C SER A 19 -14.03 -13.59 -6.78
N ALA A 20 -15.04 -13.10 -6.06
CA ALA A 20 -16.22 -13.88 -5.71
C ALA A 20 -17.32 -13.80 -6.79
N ASN A 21 -17.54 -12.60 -7.34
CA ASN A 21 -18.67 -12.26 -8.19
C ASN A 21 -18.24 -11.83 -9.61
N GLY A 22 -16.94 -11.66 -9.85
CA GLY A 22 -16.36 -11.19 -11.10
C GLY A 22 -16.15 -9.67 -11.14
N VAL A 23 -15.09 -9.23 -11.81
CA VAL A 23 -14.67 -7.81 -11.89
C VAL A 23 -15.79 -6.90 -12.39
N ARG A 24 -16.54 -7.32 -13.41
CA ARG A 24 -17.64 -6.50 -13.96
C ARG A 24 -18.72 -6.22 -12.90
N GLU A 25 -19.12 -7.20 -12.10
CA GLU A 25 -20.10 -6.99 -11.03
C GLU A 25 -19.50 -6.15 -9.90
N ALA A 26 -18.25 -6.39 -9.52
CA ALA A 26 -17.55 -5.59 -8.52
C ALA A 26 -17.38 -4.11 -8.96
N LEU A 27 -17.16 -3.85 -10.24
CA LEU A 27 -17.15 -2.49 -10.77
C LEU A 27 -18.56 -1.87 -10.76
N ARG A 28 -19.58 -2.66 -11.07
CA ARG A 28 -20.98 -2.22 -11.05
C ARG A 28 -21.44 -1.81 -9.64
N THR A 29 -21.03 -2.53 -8.59
CA THR A 29 -21.36 -2.15 -7.20
C THR A 29 -20.78 -0.80 -6.80
N LEU A 30 -19.71 -0.37 -7.45
CA LEU A 30 -19.06 0.93 -7.26
C LEU A 30 -19.50 2.00 -8.29
N ASN A 31 -20.44 1.70 -9.18
CA ASN A 31 -20.82 2.53 -10.33
C ASN A 31 -19.66 2.82 -11.31
N LEU A 32 -18.71 1.90 -11.41
CA LEU A 32 -17.53 1.95 -12.29
C LEU A 32 -17.63 0.96 -13.48
N GLU A 33 -18.82 0.47 -13.79
CA GLU A 33 -19.07 -0.53 -14.84
C GLU A 33 -18.52 -0.15 -16.23
N SER A 34 -18.35 1.14 -16.51
CA SER A 34 -17.73 1.64 -17.75
C SER A 34 -16.25 1.22 -17.89
N LEU A 35 -15.60 0.85 -16.80
CA LEU A 35 -14.22 0.36 -16.77
C LEU A 35 -14.12 -1.15 -17.04
N ALA A 36 -15.24 -1.88 -17.13
CA ALA A 36 -15.20 -3.32 -17.36
C ALA A 36 -14.56 -3.66 -18.72
N GLY A 37 -13.55 -4.54 -18.71
CA GLY A 37 -12.79 -4.93 -19.89
C GLY A 37 -11.74 -3.90 -20.35
N ARG A 38 -11.48 -2.85 -19.56
CA ARG A 38 -10.34 -1.94 -19.73
C ARG A 38 -9.05 -2.60 -19.22
N PRO A 39 -7.87 -2.11 -19.63
CA PRO A 39 -6.59 -2.50 -19.04
C PRO A 39 -6.59 -2.37 -17.51
N ILE A 40 -5.86 -3.24 -16.83
CA ILE A 40 -5.82 -3.28 -15.35
C ILE A 40 -5.40 -1.93 -14.76
N GLU A 41 -4.48 -1.22 -15.41
CA GLU A 41 -3.99 0.09 -14.97
C GLU A 41 -5.10 1.15 -15.02
N GLU A 42 -5.95 1.13 -16.06
CA GLU A 42 -7.11 2.03 -16.17
C GLU A 42 -8.16 1.71 -15.11
N VAL A 43 -8.37 0.44 -14.80
CA VAL A 43 -9.30 0.04 -13.73
C VAL A 43 -8.78 0.48 -12.37
N PHE A 44 -7.50 0.25 -12.07
CA PHE A 44 -6.89 0.68 -10.81
C PHE A 44 -6.82 2.20 -10.67
N ALA A 45 -6.61 2.94 -11.76
CA ALA A 45 -6.71 4.40 -11.74
C ALA A 45 -8.13 4.86 -11.36
N GLY A 46 -9.16 4.25 -11.95
CA GLY A 46 -10.56 4.53 -11.58
C GLY A 46 -10.89 4.13 -10.13
N LEU A 47 -10.32 3.03 -9.64
CA LEU A 47 -10.41 2.64 -8.24
C LEU A 47 -9.74 3.67 -7.32
N ALA A 48 -8.57 4.19 -7.69
CA ALA A 48 -7.91 5.25 -6.92
C ALA A 48 -8.78 6.52 -6.85
N ASP A 49 -9.48 6.87 -7.93
CA ASP A 49 -10.43 7.98 -7.97
C ASP A 49 -11.66 7.77 -7.09
N TYR A 50 -12.15 6.53 -7.02
CA TYR A 50 -13.29 6.19 -6.17
C TYR A 50 -12.91 6.06 -4.68
N ILE A 51 -11.79 5.40 -4.41
CA ILE A 51 -11.37 4.98 -3.07
C ILE A 51 -10.66 6.11 -2.32
N CYS A 52 -9.93 6.98 -3.02
CA CYS A 52 -9.21 8.10 -2.43
C CYS A 52 -9.99 9.41 -2.65
N PRO A 53 -10.80 9.87 -1.66
CA PRO A 53 -11.59 11.09 -1.80
C PRO A 53 -10.71 12.35 -1.90
N GLU A 54 -11.21 13.36 -2.62
CA GLU A 54 -10.58 14.69 -2.71
C GLU A 54 -10.88 15.52 -1.45
N GLY A 55 -10.10 15.31 -0.38
CA GLY A 55 -10.22 16.07 0.88
C GLY A 55 -9.04 16.98 1.20
N GLY A 56 -7.93 16.86 0.47
CA GLY A 56 -6.71 17.65 0.66
C GLY A 56 -5.90 17.33 1.92
N SER A 57 -6.21 16.25 2.64
CA SER A 57 -5.44 15.81 3.79
C SER A 57 -4.16 15.08 3.39
N ILE A 58 -3.17 15.08 4.29
CA ILE A 58 -1.90 14.35 4.11
C ILE A 58 -2.16 12.85 3.88
N ASP A 59 -3.09 12.26 4.64
CA ASP A 59 -3.38 10.83 4.55
C ASP A 59 -4.04 10.44 3.22
N GLU A 60 -4.82 11.34 2.60
CA GLU A 60 -5.36 11.13 1.25
C GLU A 60 -4.26 11.24 0.19
N GLY A 61 -3.35 12.19 0.33
CA GLY A 61 -2.17 12.30 -0.53
C GLY A 61 -1.34 11.02 -0.50
N ILE A 62 -1.07 10.48 0.71
CA ILE A 62 -0.39 9.19 0.90
C ILE A 62 -1.15 8.04 0.23
N ALA A 63 -2.48 8.00 0.37
CA ALA A 63 -3.30 6.94 -0.23
C ALA A 63 -3.20 6.95 -1.76
N ARG A 64 -3.29 8.14 -2.36
CA ARG A 64 -3.22 8.31 -3.81
C ARG A 64 -1.84 8.01 -4.36
N ASP A 65 -0.78 8.45 -3.67
CA ASP A 65 0.60 8.13 -3.99
C ASP A 65 0.82 6.59 -3.99
N ALA A 66 0.34 5.92 -2.96
CA ALA A 66 0.42 4.47 -2.85
C ALA A 66 -0.30 3.73 -3.99
N PHE A 67 -1.46 4.22 -4.44
CA PHE A 67 -2.14 3.68 -5.61
C PHE A 67 -1.33 3.85 -6.90
N VAL A 68 -0.74 5.03 -7.12
CA VAL A 68 0.06 5.32 -8.32
C VAL A 68 1.28 4.41 -8.39
N GLU A 69 2.03 4.27 -7.29
CA GLU A 69 3.19 3.38 -7.23
C GLU A 69 2.78 1.91 -7.35
N THR A 70 1.65 1.51 -6.78
CA THR A 70 1.11 0.15 -6.97
C THR A 70 0.83 -0.13 -8.44
N ILE A 71 0.18 0.80 -9.15
CA ILE A 71 -0.10 0.68 -10.60
C ILE A 71 1.19 0.54 -11.40
N ALA A 72 2.23 1.31 -11.06
CA ALA A 72 3.53 1.25 -11.72
C ALA A 72 4.19 -0.14 -11.58
N ASP A 73 3.99 -0.81 -10.45
CA ASP A 73 4.62 -2.10 -10.13
C ASP A 73 3.83 -3.33 -10.60
N LEU A 74 2.54 -3.21 -10.95
CA LEU A 74 1.67 -4.33 -11.34
C LEU A 74 2.30 -5.20 -12.45
N ALA A 75 2.78 -4.56 -13.52
CA ALA A 75 3.36 -5.27 -14.66
C ALA A 75 4.66 -5.99 -14.27
N GLY A 76 5.50 -5.36 -13.44
CA GLY A 76 6.73 -5.97 -12.90
C GLY A 76 6.45 -7.18 -12.01
N ALA A 77 5.31 -7.17 -11.31
CA ALA A 77 4.81 -8.29 -10.52
C ALA A 77 4.08 -9.37 -11.37
N GLY A 78 3.99 -9.21 -12.69
CA GLY A 78 3.29 -10.15 -13.58
C GLY A 78 1.76 -10.11 -13.46
N ILE A 79 1.21 -9.00 -12.96
CA ILE A 79 -0.21 -8.79 -12.74
C ILE A 79 -0.74 -7.92 -13.88
N THR A 80 -1.30 -8.55 -14.90
CA THR A 80 -1.70 -7.88 -16.15
C THR A 80 -3.16 -8.09 -16.53
N ASP A 81 -3.82 -9.08 -15.93
CA ASP A 81 -5.21 -9.41 -16.18
C ASP A 81 -6.01 -9.33 -14.88
N ILE A 82 -6.90 -8.35 -14.79
CA ILE A 82 -7.76 -8.13 -13.63
C ILE A 82 -8.87 -9.19 -13.54
N ASP A 83 -9.34 -9.71 -14.67
CA ASP A 83 -10.43 -10.69 -14.74
C ASP A 83 -9.98 -12.09 -14.30
N ALA A 84 -8.67 -12.34 -14.26
CA ALA A 84 -8.07 -13.63 -13.93
C ALA A 84 -7.10 -13.57 -12.73
N LEU A 85 -7.31 -12.63 -11.79
CA LEU A 85 -6.48 -12.52 -10.59
C LEU A 85 -6.55 -13.77 -9.73
N THR A 86 -5.39 -14.38 -9.50
CA THR A 86 -5.24 -15.47 -8.52
C THR A 86 -5.23 -14.92 -7.09
N PRO A 87 -5.52 -15.74 -6.07
CA PRO A 87 -5.40 -15.33 -4.67
C PRO A 87 -4.02 -14.78 -4.31
N GLY A 88 -2.96 -15.37 -4.88
CA GLY A 88 -1.58 -14.89 -4.68
C GLY A 88 -1.31 -13.53 -5.33
N GLN A 89 -1.92 -13.26 -6.48
CA GLN A 89 -1.82 -11.92 -7.12
C GLN A 89 -2.64 -10.88 -6.35
N ILE A 90 -3.83 -11.23 -5.85
CA ILE A 90 -4.62 -10.36 -4.96
C ILE A 90 -3.81 -9.98 -3.72
N GLN A 91 -3.16 -10.97 -3.10
CA GLN A 91 -2.24 -10.73 -2.02
C GLN A 91 -1.13 -9.76 -2.44
N THR A 92 -0.44 -10.06 -3.54
CA THR A 92 0.68 -9.24 -4.06
C THR A 92 0.26 -7.78 -4.30
N VAL A 93 -0.90 -7.53 -4.90
CA VAL A 93 -1.45 -6.17 -5.07
C VAL A 93 -1.58 -5.45 -3.73
N PHE A 94 -2.13 -6.14 -2.72
CA PHE A 94 -2.27 -5.56 -1.39
C PHE A 94 -0.91 -5.31 -0.72
N GLU A 95 0.07 -6.21 -0.88
CA GLU A 95 1.42 -6.01 -0.33
C GLU A 95 2.09 -4.78 -0.94
N LEU A 96 1.97 -4.60 -2.25
CA LEU A 96 2.49 -3.42 -2.97
C LEU A 96 1.85 -2.14 -2.42
N TYR A 97 0.51 -2.08 -2.37
CA TYR A 97 -0.21 -0.93 -1.84
C TYR A 97 0.19 -0.59 -0.39
N ALA A 98 0.21 -1.60 0.49
CA ALA A 98 0.56 -1.41 1.89
C ALA A 98 2.00 -0.91 2.05
N THR A 99 2.93 -1.46 1.27
CA THR A 99 4.35 -1.05 1.26
C THR A 99 4.45 0.42 0.87
N HIS A 100 3.87 0.80 -0.27
CA HIS A 100 3.92 2.18 -0.77
C HIS A 100 3.25 3.18 0.18
N ALA A 101 2.12 2.82 0.80
CA ALA A 101 1.45 3.68 1.77
C ALA A 101 2.29 3.91 3.04
N ILE A 102 3.02 2.88 3.49
CA ILE A 102 3.93 2.99 4.64
C ILE A 102 5.16 3.83 4.27
N GLU A 103 5.75 3.61 3.09
CA GLU A 103 6.88 4.40 2.58
C GLU A 103 6.53 5.88 2.46
N ALA A 104 5.42 6.21 1.80
CA ALA A 104 4.95 7.58 1.63
C ALA A 104 4.67 8.26 2.98
N ARG A 105 4.12 7.52 3.95
CA ARG A 105 3.92 8.04 5.31
C ARG A 105 5.24 8.35 6.00
N ILE A 106 6.19 7.42 5.96
CA ILE A 106 7.49 7.62 6.59
C ILE A 106 8.25 8.77 5.94
N CYS A 107 8.18 8.89 4.61
CA CYS A 107 8.74 10.04 3.89
C CYS A 107 8.12 11.37 4.36
N ASN A 108 6.80 11.39 4.57
CA ASN A 108 6.11 12.55 5.14
C ASN A 108 6.57 12.86 6.57
N ASP A 109 6.73 11.85 7.42
CA ASP A 109 7.18 12.01 8.81
C ASP A 109 8.65 12.49 8.88
N ILE A 110 9.52 12.04 7.97
CA ILE A 110 10.86 12.61 7.78
C ILE A 110 10.77 14.09 7.37
N GLY A 111 9.95 14.41 6.36
CA GLY A 111 9.78 15.78 5.86
C GLY A 111 9.23 16.76 6.90
N THR A 112 8.44 16.26 7.86
CA THR A 112 7.92 17.03 9.00
C THR A 112 8.88 17.08 10.20
N LYS A 113 10.11 16.55 10.06
CA LYS A 113 11.18 16.49 11.07
C LYS A 113 10.86 15.64 12.29
N VAL A 114 9.98 14.64 12.14
CA VAL A 114 9.76 13.62 13.17
C VAL A 114 10.99 12.70 13.26
N VAL A 115 11.73 12.54 12.16
CA VAL A 115 12.98 11.78 12.08
C VAL A 115 14.04 12.57 11.32
N THR A 116 15.29 12.57 11.81
CA THR A 116 16.41 13.29 11.17
C THR A 116 17.22 12.34 10.30
N LEU A 117 17.35 12.65 9.01
CA LEU A 117 18.22 11.90 8.09
C LEU A 117 19.68 12.39 8.17
N PRO A 118 20.67 11.54 7.82
CA PRO A 118 22.05 11.96 7.65
C PRO A 118 22.19 13.11 6.64
N ALA A 119 23.10 14.06 6.91
CA ALA A 119 23.35 15.19 6.01
C ALA A 119 24.06 14.79 4.70
N ASP A 120 24.67 13.60 4.64
CA ASP A 120 25.27 13.04 3.42
C ASP A 120 24.17 12.41 2.54
N PRO A 121 23.95 12.91 1.30
CA PRO A 121 22.97 12.34 0.38
C PRO A 121 23.15 10.84 0.13
N ARG A 122 24.40 10.34 0.11
CA ARG A 122 24.66 8.90 -0.09
C ARG A 122 24.33 8.06 1.14
N ALA A 123 24.38 8.66 2.32
CA ALA A 123 23.95 8.01 3.55
C ALA A 123 22.40 8.01 3.63
N ALA A 124 21.75 9.11 3.24
CA ALA A 124 20.30 9.19 3.14
C ALA A 124 19.72 8.15 2.16
N GLU A 125 20.31 7.98 0.98
CA GLU A 125 19.89 6.96 0.00
C GLU A 125 20.03 5.52 0.55
N ARG A 126 21.12 5.25 1.28
CA ARG A 126 21.32 3.94 1.94
C ARG A 126 20.27 3.67 3.01
N VAL A 127 19.96 4.67 3.84
CA VAL A 127 18.90 4.57 4.87
C VAL A 127 17.55 4.33 4.20
N GLN A 128 17.24 5.07 3.12
CA GLN A 128 15.99 4.89 2.37
C GLN A 128 15.87 3.48 1.78
N SER A 129 16.94 2.95 1.17
CA SER A 129 16.93 1.58 0.63
C SER A 129 16.74 0.53 1.72
N GLN A 130 17.46 0.65 2.85
CA GLN A 130 17.32 -0.30 3.97
C GLN A 130 15.93 -0.26 4.59
N LEU A 131 15.34 0.94 4.69
CA LEU A 131 13.99 1.12 5.17
C LEU A 131 12.97 0.45 4.25
N ARG A 132 13.08 0.66 2.93
CA ARG A 132 12.23 0.00 1.93
C ARG A 132 12.31 -1.52 2.04
N ASP A 133 13.51 -2.07 2.07
CA ASP A 133 13.72 -3.51 2.24
C ASP A 133 13.16 -4.04 3.57
N PHE A 134 13.18 -3.23 4.62
CA PHE A 134 12.60 -3.57 5.92
C PHE A 134 11.08 -3.55 5.88
N ILE A 135 10.46 -2.52 5.29
CA ILE A 135 9.02 -2.40 5.15
C ILE A 135 8.49 -3.57 4.32
N GLN A 136 9.07 -3.81 3.14
CA GLN A 136 8.62 -4.87 2.25
C GLN A 136 8.69 -6.24 2.93
N ARG A 137 9.81 -6.57 3.59
CA ARG A 137 9.92 -7.81 4.37
C ARG A 137 8.96 -7.85 5.55
N GLY A 138 8.80 -6.74 6.27
CA GLY A 138 7.87 -6.65 7.40
C GLY A 138 6.41 -6.84 6.98
N VAL A 139 6.01 -6.29 5.83
CA VAL A 139 4.69 -6.52 5.22
C VAL A 139 4.54 -8.00 4.87
N SER A 140 5.45 -8.58 4.08
CA SER A 140 5.33 -9.99 3.68
C SER A 140 5.39 -10.95 4.89
N ASP A 141 6.29 -10.72 5.85
CA ASP A 141 6.42 -11.54 7.07
C ASP A 141 5.15 -11.48 7.91
N ALA A 142 4.58 -10.28 8.10
CA ALA A 142 3.40 -10.14 8.91
C ALA A 142 2.16 -10.75 8.21
N ILE A 143 2.05 -10.69 6.88
CA ILE A 143 0.98 -11.36 6.12
C ILE A 143 1.11 -12.88 6.26
N ASN A 144 2.32 -13.41 6.10
CA ASN A 144 2.61 -14.84 6.22
C ASN A 144 2.40 -15.36 7.66
N ALA A 145 2.86 -14.61 8.67
CA ALA A 145 2.76 -14.99 10.08
C ALA A 145 1.32 -14.99 10.59
N ALA A 146 0.47 -14.10 10.06
CA ALA A 146 -0.94 -14.09 10.38
C ALA A 146 -1.68 -15.29 9.76
N GLY A 147 -1.06 -16.01 8.81
CA GLY A 147 -1.65 -17.18 8.13
C GLY A 147 -2.93 -16.82 7.38
N VAL A 148 -3.13 -15.54 7.07
CA VAL A 148 -4.42 -15.04 6.61
C VAL A 148 -4.46 -15.07 5.10
N ASN A 149 -5.47 -15.75 4.57
CA ASN A 149 -5.89 -15.46 3.21
C ASN A 149 -6.41 -14.02 3.22
N ILE A 150 -5.74 -13.08 2.55
CA ILE A 150 -6.18 -11.67 2.44
C ILE A 150 -7.66 -11.55 2.03
N GLN A 151 -8.17 -12.55 1.30
CA GLN A 151 -9.57 -12.62 0.91
C GLN A 151 -10.55 -12.85 2.08
N SER A 152 -10.05 -13.27 3.24
CA SER A 152 -10.79 -13.44 4.50
C SER A 152 -10.57 -12.32 5.50
N LEU A 153 -9.67 -11.36 5.22
CA LEU A 153 -9.44 -10.24 6.13
C LEU A 153 -10.64 -9.31 6.14
N THR A 154 -11.08 -8.96 7.34
CA THR A 154 -12.00 -7.84 7.51
C THR A 154 -11.27 -6.52 7.26
N PRO A 155 -11.97 -5.45 6.83
CA PRO A 155 -11.42 -4.10 6.77
C PRO A 155 -10.63 -3.70 8.02
N ASP A 156 -11.14 -4.00 9.21
CA ASP A 156 -10.46 -3.67 10.47
C ASP A 156 -9.15 -4.45 10.66
N ALA A 157 -9.11 -5.72 10.26
CA ALA A 157 -7.88 -6.52 10.30
C ALA A 157 -6.82 -5.97 9.34
N VAL A 158 -7.25 -5.54 8.13
CA VAL A 158 -6.38 -4.84 7.16
C VAL A 158 -5.83 -3.55 7.75
N MET A 159 -6.66 -2.74 8.41
CA MET A 159 -6.20 -1.49 9.03
C MET A 159 -5.22 -1.72 10.18
N GLY A 160 -5.49 -2.70 11.04
CA GLY A 160 -4.61 -3.08 12.14
C GLY A 160 -3.26 -3.58 11.64
N PHE A 161 -3.27 -4.34 10.55
CA PHE A 161 -2.08 -4.85 9.88
C PHE A 161 -1.14 -3.73 9.41
N VAL A 162 -1.65 -2.82 8.58
CA VAL A 162 -0.87 -1.68 8.05
C VAL A 162 -0.32 -0.81 9.19
N THR A 163 -1.09 -0.67 10.28
CA THR A 163 -0.67 0.08 11.48
C THR A 163 0.55 -0.55 12.15
N ASN A 164 0.52 -1.87 12.35
CA ASN A 164 1.59 -2.57 13.07
C ASN A 164 2.90 -2.55 12.29
N VAL A 165 2.84 -2.74 10.97
CA VAL A 165 4.04 -2.70 10.12
C VAL A 165 4.61 -1.28 10.05
N TYR A 166 3.75 -0.26 9.91
CA TYR A 166 4.17 1.14 10.01
C TYR A 166 4.89 1.43 11.32
N GLN A 167 4.31 1.05 12.46
CA GLN A 167 4.92 1.33 13.77
C GLN A 167 6.28 0.63 13.91
N SER A 168 6.39 -0.61 13.44
CA SER A 168 7.64 -1.36 13.48
C SER A 168 8.72 -0.72 12.58
N ALA A 169 8.34 -0.28 11.38
CA ALA A 169 9.25 0.42 10.46
C ALA A 169 9.69 1.77 11.02
N PHE A 170 8.78 2.49 11.67
CA PHE A 170 9.08 3.75 12.35
C PHE A 170 10.07 3.56 13.49
N ASP A 171 9.89 2.56 14.35
CA ASP A 171 10.77 2.27 15.48
C ASP A 171 12.20 1.89 15.00
N VAL A 172 12.29 1.12 13.91
CA VAL A 172 13.58 0.77 13.27
C VAL A 172 14.25 2.00 12.67
N LEU A 173 13.50 2.83 11.96
CA LEU A 173 14.02 4.08 11.39
C LEU A 173 14.55 5.01 12.50
N GLN A 174 13.82 5.13 13.60
CA GLN A 174 14.26 5.94 14.74
C GLN A 174 15.57 5.41 15.32
N THR A 175 15.68 4.09 15.51
CA THR A 175 16.91 3.45 15.99
C THR A 175 18.09 3.67 15.04
N MET A 176 17.86 3.59 13.73
CA MET A 176 18.88 3.84 12.71
C MET A 176 19.29 5.32 12.65
N GLY A 177 18.33 6.23 12.74
CA GLY A 177 18.57 7.67 12.76
C GLY A 177 19.37 8.12 13.99
N ASP A 178 19.03 7.60 15.17
CA ASP A 178 19.74 7.89 16.42
C ASP A 178 21.18 7.33 16.39
N GLY A 179 21.39 6.17 15.78
CA GLY A 179 22.71 5.54 15.64
C GLY A 179 23.66 6.27 14.69
N GLU A 180 23.14 6.85 13.60
CA GLU A 180 23.93 7.65 12.66
C GLU A 180 24.15 9.10 13.13
N ALA A 181 23.21 9.68 13.90
CA ALA A 181 23.38 11.01 14.50
C ALA A 181 24.42 11.05 15.63
N ALA A 182 24.72 9.89 16.24
CA ALA A 182 25.73 9.73 17.28
C ALA A 182 27.17 9.51 16.74
N LYS A 183 27.36 9.55 15.42
CA LYS A 183 28.62 9.27 14.71
C LYS A 183 29.20 10.53 14.08
#